data_AF-A0A285LY77-F1
#
_entry.id   AF-A0A285LY77-F1
#
_cell.length_a   1.000
_cell.length_b   1.000
_cell.length_c   1.000
_cell.angle_alpha   90.00
_cell.angle_beta   90.00
_cell.angle_gamma   90.00
#
_symmetry.space_group_name_H-M   'P 1'
#
loop_
_entity.id
_entity.type
_entity.pdbx_description
1 polymer ?
#
loop_
_entity_poly.entity_id
_entity_poly.type
_entity_poly.pdbx_seq_one_letter_code
_entity_poly.pdbx_strand_id
1 'polypeptide(L)'
;MTETSDSDPFAEHRRLLFATAYRMLGTVTDAEDVLQDAWLKWHEADRSEVRHPKSYLVRTVTNLSLNRLTSARATRESYVGPWLPEPLLTTPDFAERTELADTVSTAMLVVLETLTPIERAVFLLREVFGYSHAEIADTLDRPEATIRQIAHRARNHVRSRRPRFDTDTTERAHVTEQFMAACAGGDLNALMDLLAPDVTCWSDGGGVVTAARRPLHGPDHVARWILGVLAKPESAGIVLESAHINGEVGALARIGDVPVAAFTYDLVDGRIENLRFQVNPGKLKGLTMSTSTLDASCWGAGVAVVARASGCWPRLSSDHCWARADSAGSVVRGRSVVRRDERHEGGGAAGVLGAVAAGGSPWRLTSGWAVVGAAEENGRCVFR
;
A
#
# COMPACT_ATOMS: atom_id res chain seq x y z
N MET A 1 40.15 22.87 -5.66
CA MET A 1 40.09 21.41 -5.85
C MET A 1 38.69 21.01 -5.44
N THR A 2 37.80 20.91 -6.41
CA THR A 2 36.38 20.62 -6.20
C THR A 2 36.27 19.12 -5.92
N GLU A 3 35.93 18.73 -4.69
CA GLU A 3 35.54 17.36 -4.37
C GLU A 3 34.28 17.03 -5.18
N THR A 4 34.44 16.32 -6.28
CA THR A 4 33.35 15.51 -6.85
C THR A 4 32.97 14.50 -5.80
N SER A 5 31.83 14.69 -5.13
CA SER A 5 31.23 13.67 -4.29
C SER A 5 30.97 12.45 -5.16
N ASP A 6 31.78 11.41 -5.00
CA ASP A 6 31.50 10.10 -5.59
C ASP A 6 30.15 9.66 -5.01
N SER A 7 29.11 9.61 -5.84
CA SER A 7 27.76 9.29 -5.38
C SER A 7 27.76 7.88 -4.81
N ASP A 8 27.30 7.69 -3.57
CA ASP A 8 27.15 6.36 -2.98
C ASP A 8 26.36 5.46 -3.94
N PRO A 9 26.91 4.31 -4.40
CA PRO A 9 26.22 3.43 -5.35
C PRO A 9 24.82 3.00 -4.90
N PHE A 10 24.59 2.93 -3.58
CA PHE A 10 23.25 2.68 -3.05
C PHE A 10 22.28 3.82 -3.38
N ALA A 11 22.70 5.07 -3.15
CA ALA A 11 21.90 6.24 -3.46
C ALA A 11 21.66 6.37 -4.97
N GLU A 12 22.68 6.09 -5.78
CA GLU A 12 22.62 6.08 -7.23
C GLU A 12 21.57 5.08 -7.75
N HIS A 13 21.56 3.86 -7.20
CA HIS A 13 20.68 2.79 -7.67
C HIS A 13 19.40 2.62 -6.84
N ARG A 14 19.10 3.50 -5.90
CA ARG A 14 17.96 3.36 -4.97
C ARG A 14 16.63 3.09 -5.70
N ARG A 15 16.38 3.76 -6.83
CA ARG A 15 15.16 3.57 -7.64
C ARG A 15 15.05 2.15 -8.19
N LEU A 16 16.13 1.67 -8.83
CA LEU A 16 16.22 0.30 -9.33
C LEU A 16 16.03 -0.74 -8.21
N LEU A 17 16.69 -0.51 -7.06
CA LEU A 17 16.57 -1.40 -5.89
C LEU A 17 15.13 -1.43 -5.37
N PHE A 18 14.48 -0.28 -5.26
CA PHE A 18 13.09 -0.17 -4.88
C PHE A 18 12.17 -0.90 -5.86
N ALA A 19 12.32 -0.63 -7.16
CA ALA A 19 11.53 -1.28 -8.21
C ALA A 19 11.70 -2.81 -8.18
N THR A 20 12.92 -3.30 -7.92
CA THR A 20 13.22 -4.73 -7.77
C THR A 20 12.48 -5.31 -6.57
N ALA A 21 12.62 -4.70 -5.39
CA ALA A 21 11.98 -5.15 -4.17
C ALA A 21 10.44 -5.12 -4.27
N TYR A 22 9.89 -4.04 -4.81
CA TYR A 22 8.46 -3.85 -4.99
C TYR A 22 7.86 -4.87 -5.98
N ARG A 23 8.51 -5.14 -7.11
CA ARG A 23 8.02 -6.18 -8.04
C ARG A 23 8.16 -7.60 -7.50
N MET A 24 9.13 -7.80 -6.62
CA MET A 24 9.25 -9.06 -5.90
C MET A 24 8.12 -9.20 -4.89
N LEU A 25 7.82 -8.17 -4.10
CA LEU A 25 6.97 -8.28 -2.90
C LEU A 25 5.52 -7.87 -3.11
N GLY A 26 5.24 -6.95 -4.03
CA GLY A 26 3.89 -6.44 -4.33
C GLY A 26 3.35 -5.44 -3.31
N THR A 27 4.20 -4.92 -2.42
CA THR A 27 3.88 -3.98 -1.33
C THR A 27 4.99 -2.95 -1.21
N VAL A 28 4.61 -1.70 -0.97
CA VAL A 28 5.54 -0.56 -0.85
C VAL A 28 6.29 -0.64 0.46
N THR A 29 5.57 -0.89 1.56
CA THR A 29 6.16 -0.96 2.90
C THR A 29 7.23 -2.06 2.95
N ASP A 30 6.92 -3.27 2.46
CA ASP A 30 7.91 -4.35 2.47
C ASP A 30 9.10 -4.05 1.54
N ALA A 31 8.89 -3.31 0.45
CA ALA A 31 9.98 -2.88 -0.43
C ALA A 31 10.91 -1.87 0.26
N GLU A 32 10.36 -0.86 0.94
CA GLU A 32 11.13 0.12 1.72
C GLU A 32 11.93 -0.54 2.84
N ASP A 33 11.30 -1.46 3.56
CA ASP A 33 11.95 -2.22 4.61
C ASP A 33 13.10 -3.08 4.04
N VAL A 34 12.98 -3.63 2.81
CA VAL A 34 14.08 -4.38 2.17
C VAL A 34 15.22 -3.44 1.81
N LEU A 35 14.90 -2.23 1.35
CA LEU A 35 15.92 -1.22 1.04
C LEU A 35 16.68 -0.80 2.28
N GLN A 36 16.00 -0.65 3.42
CA GLN A 36 16.64 -0.35 4.69
C GLN A 36 17.63 -1.46 5.10
N ASP A 37 17.19 -2.72 5.06
CA ASP A 37 18.06 -3.87 5.34
C ASP A 37 19.25 -3.96 4.36
N ALA A 38 19.01 -3.68 3.08
CA ALA A 38 20.06 -3.68 2.05
C ALA A 38 21.07 -2.57 2.26
N TRP A 39 20.63 -1.37 2.69
CA TRP A 39 21.51 -0.26 3.00
C TRP A 39 22.44 -0.57 4.19
N LEU A 40 21.90 -1.17 5.26
CA LEU A 40 22.70 -1.60 6.41
C LEU A 40 23.78 -2.60 5.99
N LYS A 41 23.41 -3.63 5.21
CA LYS A 41 24.36 -4.60 4.67
C LYS A 41 25.43 -3.97 3.77
N TRP A 42 25.04 -3.01 2.93
CA TRP A 42 25.97 -2.28 2.07
C TRP A 42 26.98 -1.47 2.88
N HIS A 43 26.53 -0.83 3.96
CA HIS A 43 27.38 0.00 4.81
C HIS A 43 28.32 -0.83 5.70
N GLU A 44 27.92 -2.05 6.08
CA GLU A 44 28.74 -2.99 6.85
C GLU A 44 29.74 -3.78 5.99
N ALA A 45 29.51 -3.91 4.68
CA ALA A 45 30.38 -4.64 3.77
C ALA A 45 31.72 -3.93 3.54
N ASP A 46 32.79 -4.72 3.34
CA ASP A 46 34.05 -4.19 2.82
C ASP A 46 33.88 -3.80 1.35
N ARG A 47 33.63 -2.51 1.13
CA ARG A 47 33.39 -1.94 -0.21
C ARG A 47 34.59 -2.07 -1.15
N SER A 48 35.80 -2.30 -0.63
CA SER A 48 37.00 -2.49 -1.46
C SER A 48 37.01 -3.82 -2.22
N GLU A 49 36.27 -4.83 -1.72
CA GLU A 49 36.14 -6.14 -2.36
C GLU A 49 35.03 -6.18 -3.42
N VAL A 50 34.13 -5.18 -3.44
CA VAL A 50 32.97 -5.14 -4.33
C VAL A 50 33.33 -4.51 -5.67
N ARG A 51 33.63 -5.35 -6.67
CA ARG A 51 33.97 -4.91 -8.03
C ARG A 51 32.80 -4.29 -8.80
N HIS A 52 31.58 -4.76 -8.55
CA HIS A 52 30.37 -4.32 -9.26
C HIS A 52 29.24 -3.99 -8.26
N PRO A 53 29.20 -2.76 -7.73
CA PRO A 53 28.25 -2.35 -6.69
C PRO A 53 26.78 -2.57 -7.08
N LYS A 54 26.38 -2.22 -8.32
CA LYS A 54 25.02 -2.47 -8.84
C LYS A 54 24.60 -3.93 -8.68
N SER A 55 25.41 -4.86 -9.19
CA SER A 55 25.11 -6.30 -9.16
C SER A 55 25.08 -6.84 -7.73
N TYR A 56 25.97 -6.36 -6.86
CA TYR A 56 25.97 -6.70 -5.43
C TYR A 56 24.68 -6.26 -4.73
N LEU A 57 24.24 -5.03 -4.97
CA LEU A 57 23.04 -4.45 -4.35
C LEU A 57 21.77 -5.13 -4.87
N VAL A 58 21.65 -5.35 -6.17
CA VAL A 58 20.52 -6.09 -6.77
C VAL A 58 20.44 -7.52 -6.23
N ARG A 59 21.57 -8.22 -6.09
CA ARG A 59 21.63 -9.54 -5.46
C ARG A 59 21.17 -9.48 -4.00
N THR A 60 21.63 -8.50 -3.24
CA THR A 60 21.28 -8.32 -1.84
C THR A 60 19.78 -8.11 -1.67
N VAL A 61 19.20 -7.19 -2.45
CA VAL A 61 17.75 -6.93 -2.46
C VAL A 61 16.97 -8.16 -2.88
N THR A 62 17.37 -8.85 -3.95
CA THR A 62 16.69 -10.06 -4.43
C THR A 62 16.64 -11.15 -3.36
N ASN A 63 17.76 -11.39 -2.67
CA ASN A 63 17.83 -12.39 -1.62
C ASN A 63 17.00 -12.01 -0.39
N LEU A 64 17.03 -10.73 0.02
CA LEU A 64 16.17 -10.23 1.10
C LEU A 64 14.68 -10.37 0.73
N SER A 65 14.29 -10.03 -0.49
CA SER A 65 12.91 -10.19 -0.97
C SER A 65 12.49 -11.66 -1.05
N LEU A 66 13.35 -12.58 -1.46
CA LEU A 66 13.05 -14.02 -1.48
C LEU A 66 12.77 -14.57 -0.07
N ASN A 67 13.55 -14.15 0.92
CA ASN A 67 13.33 -14.53 2.31
C ASN A 67 11.96 -14.04 2.80
N ARG A 68 11.62 -12.78 2.49
CA ARG A 68 10.32 -12.20 2.87
C ARG A 68 9.14 -12.79 2.14
N LEU A 69 9.26 -13.13 0.84
CA LEU A 69 8.20 -13.78 0.07
C LEU A 69 7.76 -15.11 0.67
N THR A 70 8.70 -15.84 1.30
CA THR A 70 8.39 -17.09 1.98
C THR A 70 7.44 -16.84 3.17
N SER A 71 7.67 -15.77 3.94
CA SER A 71 6.78 -15.34 5.03
C SER A 71 5.48 -14.71 4.52
N ALA A 72 5.55 -13.87 3.50
CA ALA A 72 4.40 -13.17 2.92
C ALA A 72 3.37 -14.16 2.34
N ARG A 73 3.81 -15.29 1.80
CA ARG A 73 2.92 -16.36 1.33
C ARG A 73 2.03 -16.89 2.46
N ALA A 74 2.58 -17.13 3.64
CA ALA A 74 1.80 -17.59 4.80
C ALA A 74 0.75 -16.54 5.23
N THR A 75 1.09 -15.26 5.17
CA THR A 75 0.13 -14.18 5.41
C THR A 75 -0.96 -14.13 4.33
N ARG A 76 -0.61 -14.32 3.06
CA ARG A 76 -1.57 -14.32 1.94
C ARG A 76 -2.56 -15.49 1.99
N GLU A 77 -2.15 -16.64 2.53
CA GLU A 77 -3.03 -17.81 2.70
C GLU A 77 -4.19 -17.55 3.68
N SER A 78 -4.01 -16.64 4.63
CA SER A 78 -5.05 -16.21 5.59
C SER A 78 -5.75 -14.91 5.19
N TYR A 79 -5.49 -14.40 3.98
CA TYR A 79 -6.05 -13.13 3.51
C TYR A 79 -7.55 -13.23 3.22
N VAL A 80 -8.31 -12.20 3.63
CA VAL A 80 -9.75 -12.15 3.42
C VAL A 80 -10.09 -11.44 2.12
N GLY A 81 -10.55 -12.22 1.13
CA GLY A 81 -10.96 -11.73 -0.19
C GLY A 81 -9.82 -11.75 -1.22
N PRO A 82 -10.02 -11.12 -2.40
CA PRO A 82 -8.99 -10.99 -3.40
C PRO A 82 -7.77 -10.22 -2.87
N TRP A 83 -6.56 -10.70 -3.18
CA TRP A 83 -5.32 -9.96 -2.95
C TRP A 83 -4.93 -9.19 -4.21
N LEU A 84 -4.71 -7.89 -4.08
CA LEU A 84 -4.11 -7.05 -5.12
C LEU A 84 -2.77 -6.45 -4.63
N PRO A 85 -1.77 -6.28 -5.51
CA PRO A 85 -0.56 -5.54 -5.16
C PRO A 85 -0.88 -4.11 -4.70
N GLU A 86 -0.11 -3.60 -3.75
CA GLU A 86 -0.22 -2.22 -3.28
C GLU A 86 0.03 -1.25 -4.45
N PRO A 87 -0.91 -0.38 -4.81
CA PRO A 87 -0.77 0.56 -5.92
C PRO A 87 0.31 1.61 -5.63
N LEU A 88 0.95 2.08 -6.70
CA LEU A 88 1.91 3.17 -6.68
C LEU A 88 1.47 4.28 -7.62
N LEU A 89 1.41 5.51 -7.10
CA LEU A 89 1.31 6.68 -7.97
C LEU A 89 2.60 6.81 -8.79
N THR A 90 2.42 7.00 -10.08
CA THR A 90 3.49 7.23 -11.05
C THR A 90 3.23 8.59 -11.70
N THR A 91 4.26 9.29 -12.12
CA THR A 91 4.14 10.63 -12.72
C THR A 91 4.54 10.57 -14.20
N PRO A 92 3.79 11.22 -15.12
CA PRO A 92 4.09 11.22 -16.56
C PRO A 92 5.50 11.73 -16.86
N ASP A 93 5.91 12.83 -16.22
CA ASP A 93 7.21 13.50 -16.43
C ASP A 93 8.43 12.65 -16.04
N PHE A 94 8.23 11.56 -15.30
CA PHE A 94 9.29 10.66 -14.87
C PHE A 94 9.43 9.43 -15.78
N ALA A 95 8.46 9.15 -16.65
CA ALA A 95 8.52 8.06 -17.62
C ALA A 95 9.41 8.41 -18.85
N GLU A 96 9.59 9.70 -19.17
CA GLU A 96 10.40 10.15 -20.31
C GLU A 96 11.92 10.27 -20.02
N ARG A 97 12.35 10.23 -18.75
CA ARG A 97 13.73 10.57 -18.35
C ARG A 97 14.61 9.42 -17.86
N THR A 98 14.50 8.25 -18.51
CA THR A 98 15.44 7.10 -18.46
C THR A 98 14.85 5.86 -17.78
N GLU A 99 14.88 4.77 -18.55
CA GLU A 99 14.46 3.40 -18.27
C GLU A 99 12.94 3.12 -18.18
N LEU A 100 12.39 2.65 -19.31
CA LEU A 100 11.17 1.83 -19.41
C LEU A 100 11.10 0.70 -18.35
N ALA A 101 12.25 0.35 -17.76
CA ALA A 101 12.39 -0.64 -16.72
C ALA A 101 11.83 -0.19 -15.36
N ASP A 102 11.32 1.03 -15.18
CA ASP A 102 10.80 1.52 -13.90
C ASP A 102 9.28 1.35 -13.72
N THR A 103 8.52 1.11 -14.79
CA THR A 103 7.07 1.11 -14.70
C THR A 103 6.45 -0.23 -15.10
N VAL A 104 5.85 -0.91 -14.12
CA VAL A 104 5.18 -2.21 -14.30
C VAL A 104 3.72 -2.06 -13.90
N SER A 105 2.83 -2.34 -14.85
CA SER A 105 1.39 -2.23 -14.65
C SER A 105 0.88 -3.14 -13.54
N THR A 106 -0.25 -2.76 -12.94
CA THR A 106 -0.92 -3.56 -11.92
C THR A 106 -1.25 -4.96 -12.44
N ALA A 107 -1.68 -5.08 -13.70
CA ALA A 107 -1.93 -6.35 -14.35
C ALA A 107 -0.70 -7.26 -14.32
N MET A 108 0.46 -6.71 -14.69
CA MET A 108 1.70 -7.46 -14.69
C MET A 108 2.12 -7.86 -13.26
N LEU A 109 1.96 -7.00 -12.26
CA LEU A 109 2.21 -7.38 -10.86
C LEU A 109 1.29 -8.51 -10.39
N VAL A 110 0.01 -8.49 -10.76
CA VAL A 110 -0.94 -9.58 -10.45
C VAL A 110 -0.51 -10.89 -11.12
N VAL A 111 0.02 -10.85 -12.35
CA VAL A 111 0.55 -12.05 -13.02
C VAL A 111 1.84 -12.53 -12.35
N LEU A 112 2.74 -11.63 -11.94
CA LEU A 112 3.93 -12.00 -11.17
C LEU A 112 3.55 -12.66 -9.83
N GLU A 113 2.41 -12.27 -9.25
CA GLU A 113 1.88 -12.88 -8.04
C GLU A 113 1.59 -14.38 -8.16
N THR A 114 1.34 -14.88 -9.37
CA THR A 114 1.05 -16.31 -9.59
C THR A 114 2.29 -17.18 -9.75
N LEU A 115 3.48 -16.58 -9.88
CA LEU A 115 4.76 -17.28 -9.95
C LEU A 115 5.24 -17.72 -8.55
N THR A 116 5.99 -18.82 -8.49
CA THR A 116 6.76 -19.13 -7.27
C THR A 116 7.82 -18.04 -7.02
N PRO A 117 8.29 -17.83 -5.77
CA PRO A 117 9.26 -16.78 -5.47
C PRO A 117 10.53 -16.82 -6.35
N ILE A 118 11.05 -18.02 -6.61
CA ILE A 118 12.23 -18.21 -7.46
C ILE A 118 11.92 -17.96 -8.93
N GLU A 119 10.78 -18.43 -9.45
CA GLU A 119 10.36 -18.12 -10.81
C GLU A 119 10.20 -16.60 -11.02
N ARG A 120 9.63 -15.89 -10.03
CA ARG A 120 9.49 -14.43 -10.05
C ARG A 120 10.84 -13.74 -10.08
N ALA A 121 11.78 -14.12 -9.20
CA ALA A 121 13.13 -13.55 -9.18
C ALA A 121 13.86 -13.76 -10.52
N VAL A 122 13.85 -15.00 -11.04
CA VAL A 122 14.47 -15.31 -12.33
C VAL A 122 13.83 -14.53 -13.46
N PHE A 123 12.49 -14.42 -13.48
CA PHE A 123 11.78 -13.64 -14.49
C PHE A 123 12.17 -12.17 -14.45
N LEU A 124 12.17 -11.53 -13.27
CA LEU A 124 12.48 -10.10 -13.14
C LEU A 124 13.94 -9.81 -13.53
N LEU A 125 14.90 -10.57 -12.99
CA LEU A 125 16.31 -10.40 -13.32
C LEU A 125 16.56 -10.59 -14.82
N ARG A 126 15.88 -11.55 -15.46
CA ARG A 126 16.09 -11.86 -16.87
C ARG A 126 15.36 -10.90 -17.82
N GLU A 127 14.05 -10.76 -17.65
CA GLU A 127 13.17 -10.12 -18.64
C GLU A 127 13.02 -8.62 -18.41
N VAL A 128 13.22 -8.16 -17.17
CA VAL A 128 13.10 -6.73 -16.83
C VAL A 128 14.45 -6.06 -16.72
N PHE A 129 15.42 -6.73 -16.08
CA PHE A 129 16.75 -6.15 -15.85
C PHE A 129 17.84 -6.65 -16.80
N GLY A 130 17.54 -7.62 -17.67
CA GLY A 130 18.44 -8.05 -18.74
C GLY A 130 19.64 -8.90 -18.32
N TYR A 131 19.67 -9.43 -17.09
CA TYR A 131 20.77 -10.27 -16.62
C TYR A 131 20.89 -11.56 -17.43
N SER A 132 22.12 -12.02 -17.64
CA SER A 132 22.41 -13.33 -18.23
C SER A 132 21.99 -14.46 -17.30
N HIS A 133 21.74 -15.65 -17.85
CA HIS A 133 21.43 -16.81 -17.01
C HIS A 133 22.59 -17.16 -16.06
N ALA A 134 23.84 -16.91 -16.47
CA ALA A 134 25.03 -17.11 -15.64
C ALA A 134 25.06 -16.14 -14.44
N GLU A 135 24.80 -14.84 -14.66
CA GLU A 135 24.74 -13.88 -13.55
C GLU A 135 23.59 -14.19 -12.57
N ILE A 136 22.46 -14.66 -13.08
CA ILE A 136 21.32 -15.09 -12.24
C ILE A 136 21.66 -16.36 -11.47
N ALA A 137 22.39 -17.30 -12.08
CA ALA A 137 22.87 -18.53 -11.45
C ALA A 137 23.79 -18.21 -10.25
N ASP A 138 24.74 -17.29 -10.45
CA ASP A 138 25.62 -16.82 -9.38
C ASP A 138 24.85 -16.07 -8.28
N THR A 139 23.85 -15.28 -8.67
CA THR A 139 23.01 -14.51 -7.74
C THR A 139 22.22 -15.42 -6.82
N LEU A 140 21.56 -16.44 -7.39
CA LEU A 140 20.62 -17.34 -6.71
C LEU A 140 21.27 -18.65 -6.21
N ASP A 141 22.58 -18.81 -6.39
CA ASP A 141 23.35 -20.01 -6.04
C ASP A 141 22.73 -21.31 -6.59
N ARG A 142 22.51 -21.32 -7.92
CA ARG A 142 21.89 -22.44 -8.64
C ARG A 142 22.58 -22.71 -9.97
N PRO A 143 22.65 -23.96 -10.45
CA PRO A 143 23.24 -24.25 -11.75
C PRO A 143 22.56 -23.48 -12.89
N GLU A 144 23.36 -22.96 -13.83
CA GLU A 144 22.83 -22.15 -14.95
C GLU A 144 21.77 -22.91 -15.78
N ALA A 145 21.95 -24.22 -15.98
CA ALA A 145 20.96 -25.06 -16.66
C ALA A 145 19.60 -25.04 -15.94
N THR A 146 19.59 -25.04 -14.61
CA THR A 146 18.37 -24.92 -13.80
C THR A 146 17.74 -23.55 -13.98
N ILE A 147 18.54 -22.48 -13.96
CA ILE A 147 18.03 -21.11 -14.20
C ILE A 147 17.37 -20.99 -15.58
N ARG A 148 17.96 -21.56 -16.63
CA ARG A 148 17.36 -21.57 -17.98
C ARG A 148 15.99 -22.23 -18.02
N GLN A 149 15.84 -23.37 -17.33
CA GLN A 149 14.55 -24.06 -17.24
C GLN A 149 13.51 -23.24 -16.47
N ILE A 150 13.91 -22.64 -15.35
CA ILE A 150 13.03 -21.78 -14.54
C ILE A 150 12.61 -20.55 -15.35
N ALA A 151 13.54 -19.89 -16.04
CA ALA A 151 13.27 -18.73 -16.89
C ALA A 151 12.26 -19.08 -17.98
N HIS A 152 12.45 -20.21 -18.67
CA HIS A 152 11.51 -20.67 -19.69
C HIS A 152 10.11 -20.91 -19.11
N ARG A 153 10.02 -21.59 -17.97
CA ARG A 153 8.74 -21.87 -17.30
C ARG A 153 8.05 -20.59 -16.82
N ALA A 154 8.78 -19.69 -16.17
CA ALA A 154 8.25 -18.41 -15.71
C ALA A 154 7.75 -17.57 -16.88
N ARG A 155 8.50 -17.51 -17.99
CA ARG A 155 8.10 -16.81 -19.20
C ARG A 155 6.82 -17.39 -19.82
N ASN A 156 6.70 -18.71 -19.89
CA ASN A 156 5.48 -19.35 -20.40
C ASN A 156 4.28 -19.08 -19.49
N HIS A 157 4.48 -19.13 -18.18
CA HIS A 157 3.45 -18.87 -17.17
C HIS A 157 2.96 -17.42 -17.19
N VAL A 158 3.88 -16.46 -17.40
CA VAL A 158 3.52 -15.06 -17.62
C VAL A 158 2.81 -14.91 -18.96
N ARG A 159 3.34 -15.45 -20.07
CA ARG A 159 2.72 -15.33 -21.39
C ARG A 159 1.30 -15.89 -21.48
N SER A 160 1.02 -17.00 -20.78
CA SER A 160 -0.32 -17.60 -20.79
C SER A 160 -1.36 -16.78 -20.04
N ARG A 161 -0.92 -15.91 -19.11
CA ARG A 161 -1.77 -15.05 -18.29
C ARG A 161 -1.62 -13.57 -18.61
N ARG A 162 -0.62 -13.20 -19.41
CA ARG A 162 -0.38 -11.85 -19.88
C ARG A 162 -1.55 -11.55 -20.78
N PRO A 163 -2.40 -10.61 -20.41
CA PRO A 163 -3.54 -10.36 -21.25
C PRO A 163 -3.07 -9.62 -22.51
N ARG A 164 -3.86 -9.73 -23.56
CA ARG A 164 -3.58 -9.08 -24.84
C ARG A 164 -3.99 -7.62 -24.71
N PHE A 165 -3.17 -6.78 -24.07
CA PHE A 165 -3.56 -5.40 -23.81
C PHE A 165 -2.95 -4.36 -24.72
N ASP A 166 -3.87 -3.41 -24.93
CA ASP A 166 -3.86 -2.05 -25.39
C ASP A 166 -2.63 -1.22 -24.98
N THR A 167 -2.00 -0.63 -26.00
CA THR A 167 -0.87 0.30 -25.87
C THR A 167 -1.30 1.74 -26.17
N ASP A 168 -2.59 1.98 -26.44
CA ASP A 168 -3.12 3.31 -26.71
C ASP A 168 -3.45 4.05 -25.40
N THR A 169 -2.56 4.95 -25.05
CA THR A 169 -2.71 5.81 -23.87
C THR A 169 -3.86 6.80 -24.01
N THR A 170 -4.25 7.15 -25.24
CA THR A 170 -5.35 8.08 -25.52
C THR A 170 -6.69 7.40 -25.31
N GLU A 171 -6.85 6.18 -25.84
CA GLU A 171 -8.05 5.36 -25.64
C GLU A 171 -8.27 5.10 -24.14
N ARG A 172 -7.22 4.73 -23.42
CA ARG A 172 -7.27 4.56 -21.95
C ARG A 172 -7.66 5.84 -21.21
N ALA A 173 -7.11 6.99 -21.57
CA ALA A 173 -7.51 8.25 -20.95
C ALA A 173 -9.01 8.53 -21.17
N HIS A 174 -9.51 8.30 -22.39
CA HIS A 174 -10.91 8.49 -22.74
C HIS A 174 -11.84 7.54 -21.98
N VAL A 175 -11.52 6.24 -21.92
CA VAL A 175 -12.31 5.26 -21.17
C VAL A 175 -12.31 5.59 -19.67
N THR A 176 -11.19 6.06 -19.13
CA THR A 176 -11.10 6.51 -17.72
C THR A 176 -12.06 7.67 -17.45
N GLU A 177 -12.08 8.68 -18.33
CA GLU A 177 -12.97 9.83 -18.20
C GLU A 177 -14.44 9.41 -18.27
N GLN A 178 -14.81 8.58 -19.25
CA GLN A 178 -16.18 8.06 -19.40
C GLN A 178 -16.60 7.22 -18.18
N PHE A 179 -15.70 6.39 -17.66
CA PHE A 179 -15.95 5.58 -16.47
C PHE A 179 -16.22 6.47 -15.24
N MET A 180 -15.40 7.50 -15.03
CA MET A 180 -15.59 8.44 -13.93
C MET A 180 -16.90 9.23 -14.07
N ALA A 181 -17.23 9.68 -15.28
CA ALA A 181 -18.48 10.37 -15.57
C ALA A 181 -19.72 9.49 -15.31
N ALA A 182 -19.69 8.23 -15.76
CA ALA A 182 -20.75 7.26 -15.51
C ALA A 182 -20.94 6.98 -14.01
N CYS A 183 -19.82 6.83 -13.27
CA CYS A 183 -19.85 6.65 -11.81
C CYS A 183 -20.42 7.87 -11.09
N ALA A 184 -19.99 9.08 -11.44
CA ALA A 184 -20.45 10.32 -10.82
C ALA A 184 -21.94 10.60 -11.11
N GLY A 185 -22.40 10.27 -12.33
CA GLY A 185 -23.79 10.43 -12.75
C GLY A 185 -24.74 9.32 -12.31
N GLY A 186 -24.22 8.19 -11.80
CA GLY A 186 -25.02 7.01 -11.49
C GLY A 186 -25.60 6.33 -12.73
N ASP A 187 -24.95 6.47 -13.89
CA ASP A 187 -25.46 5.97 -15.18
C ASP A 187 -25.07 4.50 -15.37
N LEU A 188 -26.03 3.62 -15.10
CA LEU A 188 -25.85 2.18 -15.24
C LEU A 188 -25.58 1.76 -16.69
N ASN A 189 -26.23 2.38 -17.68
CA ASN A 189 -26.10 1.98 -19.07
C ASN A 189 -24.74 2.41 -19.62
N ALA A 190 -24.35 3.66 -19.38
CA ALA A 190 -23.02 4.15 -19.76
C ALA A 190 -21.92 3.30 -19.12
N LEU A 191 -22.08 2.90 -17.86
CA LEU A 191 -21.12 2.03 -17.21
C LEU A 191 -21.07 0.65 -17.88
N MET A 192 -22.22 0.01 -18.15
CA MET A 192 -22.26 -1.29 -18.83
C MET A 192 -21.67 -1.24 -20.25
N ASP A 193 -21.85 -0.13 -20.97
CA ASP A 193 -21.31 0.04 -22.32
C ASP A 193 -19.77 0.07 -22.36
N LEU A 194 -19.12 0.47 -21.27
CA LEU A 194 -17.66 0.45 -21.12
C LEU A 194 -17.10 -0.93 -20.76
N LEU A 195 -17.93 -1.84 -20.26
CA LEU A 195 -17.48 -3.14 -19.78
C LEU A 195 -17.50 -4.19 -20.91
N ALA A 196 -16.52 -5.09 -20.88
CA ALA A 196 -16.50 -6.25 -21.76
C ALA A 196 -17.59 -7.27 -21.33
N PRO A 197 -18.09 -8.12 -22.25
CA PRO A 197 -19.09 -9.14 -21.93
C PRO A 197 -18.66 -10.11 -20.82
N ASP A 198 -17.38 -10.43 -20.75
CA ASP A 198 -16.73 -11.33 -19.80
C ASP A 198 -15.95 -10.57 -18.71
N VAL A 199 -16.27 -9.29 -18.49
CA VAL A 199 -15.59 -8.46 -17.50
C VAL A 199 -15.53 -9.16 -16.15
N THR A 200 -14.37 -9.08 -15.52
CA THR A 200 -14.20 -9.53 -14.13
C THR A 200 -13.73 -8.36 -13.27
N CYS A 201 -14.34 -8.22 -12.09
CA CYS A 201 -14.01 -7.18 -11.11
C CYS A 201 -13.51 -7.79 -9.81
N TRP A 202 -12.33 -7.36 -9.38
CA TRP A 202 -11.68 -7.71 -8.12
C TRP A 202 -11.67 -6.51 -7.18
N SER A 203 -12.02 -6.72 -5.91
CA SER A 203 -11.99 -5.69 -4.89
C SER A 203 -11.21 -6.17 -3.68
N ASP A 204 -10.05 -5.56 -3.43
CA ASP A 204 -9.20 -5.85 -2.27
C ASP A 204 -9.49 -4.85 -1.15
N GLY A 205 -10.25 -5.29 -0.15
CA GLY A 205 -10.45 -4.57 1.11
C GLY A 205 -9.69 -5.15 2.31
N GLY A 206 -8.92 -6.22 2.12
CA GLY A 206 -8.17 -6.92 3.17
C GLY A 206 -8.95 -7.34 4.42
N GLY A 207 -10.28 -7.47 4.33
CA GLY A 207 -11.14 -7.74 5.48
C GLY A 207 -11.32 -6.57 6.46
N VAL A 208 -10.75 -5.40 6.16
CA VAL A 208 -10.84 -4.18 6.99
C VAL A 208 -12.04 -3.32 6.57
N VAL A 209 -12.31 -3.27 5.26
CA VAL A 209 -13.44 -2.53 4.69
C VAL A 209 -14.37 -3.47 3.92
N THR A 210 -15.60 -3.02 3.69
CA THR A 210 -16.56 -3.78 2.89
C THR A 210 -16.11 -3.80 1.43
N ALA A 211 -15.78 -5.00 0.94
CA ALA A 211 -15.36 -5.26 -0.44
C ALA A 211 -15.98 -6.58 -0.94
N ALA A 212 -16.03 -6.77 -2.25
CA ALA A 212 -16.48 -8.03 -2.82
C ALA A 212 -15.52 -9.17 -2.43
N ARG A 213 -15.98 -10.13 -1.63
CA ARG A 213 -15.15 -11.26 -1.15
C ARG A 213 -14.74 -12.23 -2.25
N ARG A 214 -15.46 -12.23 -3.36
CA ARG A 214 -15.20 -13.04 -4.55
C ARG A 214 -15.22 -12.12 -5.76
N PRO A 215 -14.44 -12.43 -6.82
CA PRO A 215 -14.53 -11.69 -8.06
C PRO A 215 -15.96 -11.65 -8.59
N LEU A 216 -16.36 -10.50 -9.12
CA LEU A 216 -17.65 -10.29 -9.76
C LEU A 216 -17.46 -10.49 -11.26
N HIS A 217 -18.42 -11.16 -11.90
CA HIS A 217 -18.35 -11.45 -13.34
C HIS A 217 -19.56 -10.87 -14.06
N GLY A 218 -19.31 -10.38 -15.27
CA GLY A 218 -20.32 -9.88 -16.20
C GLY A 218 -20.67 -8.40 -15.97
N PRO A 219 -20.96 -7.67 -17.06
CA PRO A 219 -21.07 -6.21 -17.04
C PRO A 219 -22.19 -5.71 -16.14
N ASP A 220 -23.34 -6.39 -16.18
CA ASP A 220 -24.53 -6.06 -15.41
C ASP A 220 -24.31 -6.13 -13.89
N HIS A 221 -23.69 -7.22 -13.41
CA HIS A 221 -23.41 -7.40 -11.99
C HIS A 221 -22.32 -6.46 -11.49
N VAL A 222 -21.26 -6.27 -12.29
CA VAL A 222 -20.16 -5.35 -11.97
C VAL A 222 -20.68 -3.91 -11.89
N ALA A 223 -21.43 -3.44 -12.89
CA ALA A 223 -21.92 -2.07 -12.95
C ALA A 223 -22.87 -1.75 -11.79
N ARG A 224 -23.85 -2.64 -11.50
CA ARG A 224 -24.75 -2.44 -10.36
C ARG A 224 -24.02 -2.47 -9.02
N TRP A 225 -23.00 -3.31 -8.87
CA TRP A 225 -22.20 -3.35 -7.64
C TRP A 225 -21.45 -2.03 -7.43
N ILE A 226 -20.80 -1.49 -8.45
CA ILE A 226 -20.08 -0.22 -8.39
C ILE A 226 -21.02 0.91 -7.97
N LEU A 227 -22.14 1.08 -8.70
CA LEU A 227 -23.11 2.13 -8.41
C LEU A 227 -23.77 1.94 -7.03
N GLY A 228 -24.05 0.70 -6.64
CA GLY A 228 -24.59 0.38 -5.33
C GLY A 228 -23.63 0.67 -4.17
N VAL A 229 -22.31 0.60 -4.39
CA VAL A 229 -21.30 1.05 -3.42
C VAL A 229 -21.29 2.58 -3.34
N LEU A 230 -21.23 3.27 -4.48
CA LEU A 230 -21.17 4.73 -4.53
C LEU A 230 -22.45 5.42 -3.99
N ALA A 231 -23.61 4.76 -4.08
CA ALA A 231 -24.87 5.26 -3.56
C ALA A 231 -25.00 5.21 -2.02
N LYS A 232 -24.03 4.59 -1.32
CA LYS A 232 -24.09 4.44 0.14
C LYS A 232 -23.77 5.78 0.85
N PRO A 233 -24.36 6.04 2.03
CA PRO A 233 -24.05 7.23 2.81
C PRO A 233 -22.56 7.36 3.17
N GLU A 234 -21.86 6.25 3.41
CA GLU A 234 -20.43 6.25 3.75
C GLU A 234 -19.54 6.64 2.55
N SER A 235 -20.09 6.56 1.34
CA SER A 235 -19.45 6.99 0.10
C SER A 235 -19.79 8.44 -0.27
N ALA A 236 -20.58 9.14 0.55
CA ALA A 236 -20.87 10.55 0.35
C ALA A 236 -19.57 11.38 0.40
N GLY A 237 -19.39 12.25 -0.60
CA GLY A 237 -18.20 13.08 -0.72
C GLY A 237 -17.01 12.39 -1.39
N ILE A 238 -17.18 11.19 -1.95
CA ILE A 238 -16.18 10.60 -2.84
C ILE A 238 -16.04 11.47 -4.10
N VAL A 239 -14.81 11.87 -4.39
CA VAL A 239 -14.40 12.49 -5.65
C VAL A 239 -13.50 11.51 -6.39
N LEU A 240 -13.78 11.31 -7.68
CA LEU A 240 -12.93 10.51 -8.59
C LEU A 240 -12.03 11.44 -9.38
N GLU A 241 -10.73 11.15 -9.39
CA GLU A 241 -9.71 11.90 -10.11
C GLU A 241 -8.90 10.95 -10.98
N SER A 242 -8.54 11.37 -12.19
CA SER A 242 -7.61 10.59 -13.02
C SER A 242 -6.22 10.59 -12.37
N ALA A 243 -5.57 9.43 -12.36
CA ALA A 243 -4.22 9.28 -11.82
C ALA A 243 -3.44 8.23 -12.60
N HIS A 244 -2.14 8.43 -12.74
CA HIS A 244 -1.24 7.40 -13.26
C HIS A 244 -0.86 6.45 -12.13
N ILE A 245 -1.36 5.21 -12.21
CA ILE A 245 -1.14 4.18 -11.20
C ILE A 245 -0.36 3.06 -11.86
N ASN A 246 0.81 2.73 -11.30
CA ASN A 246 1.67 1.68 -11.83
C ASN A 246 2.02 1.85 -13.32
N GLY A 247 2.04 3.09 -13.83
CA GLY A 247 2.35 3.44 -15.22
C GLY A 247 1.18 3.57 -16.16
N GLU A 248 -0.02 3.23 -15.72
CA GLU A 248 -1.20 3.29 -16.56
C GLU A 248 -2.18 4.32 -16.00
N VAL A 249 -2.90 4.98 -16.90
CA VAL A 249 -3.99 5.88 -16.49
C VAL A 249 -5.09 5.03 -15.85
N GLY A 250 -5.44 5.39 -14.63
CA GLY A 250 -6.53 4.86 -13.83
C GLY A 250 -7.24 5.98 -13.08
N ALA A 251 -7.88 5.66 -11.97
CA ALA A 251 -8.58 6.64 -11.16
C ALA A 251 -8.28 6.46 -9.67
N LEU A 252 -8.21 7.57 -8.95
CA LEU A 252 -8.10 7.63 -7.51
C LEU A 252 -9.43 8.17 -6.95
N ALA A 253 -10.00 7.46 -5.98
CA ALA A 253 -11.16 7.92 -5.23
C ALA A 253 -10.70 8.52 -3.91
N ARG A 254 -11.20 9.71 -3.57
CA ARG A 254 -10.83 10.43 -2.35
C ARG A 254 -12.04 10.96 -1.60
N ILE A 255 -11.90 11.07 -0.28
CA ILE A 255 -12.81 11.86 0.56
C ILE A 255 -11.95 12.94 1.23
N GLY A 256 -12.14 14.20 0.81
CA GLY A 256 -11.16 15.26 1.09
C GLY A 256 -9.80 14.89 0.50
N ASP A 257 -8.73 15.00 1.29
CA ASP A 257 -7.37 14.64 0.85
C ASP A 257 -7.03 13.15 1.00
N VAL A 258 -7.94 12.36 1.60
CA VAL A 258 -7.67 10.97 1.98
C VAL A 258 -8.02 10.03 0.83
N PRO A 259 -7.07 9.24 0.28
CA PRO A 259 -7.36 8.20 -0.70
C PRO A 259 -8.15 7.07 -0.06
N VAL A 260 -9.29 6.73 -0.66
CA VAL A 260 -10.20 5.67 -0.19
C VAL A 260 -10.35 4.53 -1.18
N ALA A 261 -10.01 4.75 -2.45
CA ALA A 261 -9.86 3.67 -3.43
C ALA A 261 -8.86 4.02 -4.53
N ALA A 262 -8.23 3.02 -5.11
CA ALA A 262 -7.50 3.12 -6.36
C ALA A 262 -8.06 2.11 -7.37
N PHE A 263 -8.21 2.58 -8.60
CA PHE A 263 -8.84 1.88 -9.70
C PHE A 263 -7.84 1.69 -10.83
N THR A 264 -7.61 0.43 -11.20
CA THR A 264 -6.79 0.07 -12.37
C THR A 264 -7.51 -1.00 -13.17
N TYR A 265 -7.24 -1.05 -14.46
CA TYR A 265 -7.99 -1.89 -15.36
C TYR A 265 -7.25 -2.16 -16.65
N ASP A 266 -7.87 -3.01 -17.42
CA ASP A 266 -7.35 -3.70 -18.56
C ASP A 266 -8.31 -3.51 -19.73
N LEU A 267 -7.78 -3.12 -20.90
CA LEU A 267 -8.58 -2.81 -22.08
C LEU A 267 -8.38 -3.84 -23.18
N VAL A 268 -9.50 -4.33 -23.71
CA VAL A 268 -9.58 -5.17 -24.90
C VAL A 268 -10.64 -4.57 -25.81
N ASP A 269 -10.24 -4.19 -27.02
CA ASP A 269 -11.12 -3.58 -28.03
C ASP A 269 -11.94 -2.40 -27.47
N GLY A 270 -11.29 -1.50 -26.73
CA GLY A 270 -11.90 -0.31 -26.11
C GLY A 270 -12.82 -0.59 -24.92
N ARG A 271 -12.91 -1.84 -24.45
CA ARG A 271 -13.76 -2.25 -23.33
C ARG A 271 -12.94 -2.76 -22.15
N ILE A 272 -13.43 -2.50 -20.95
CA ILE A 272 -12.83 -2.94 -19.69
C ILE A 272 -13.07 -4.44 -19.50
N GLU A 273 -12.01 -5.25 -19.60
CA GLU A 273 -12.05 -6.70 -19.41
C GLU A 273 -11.74 -7.12 -17.97
N ASN A 274 -10.74 -6.48 -17.34
CA ASN A 274 -10.37 -6.78 -15.96
C ASN A 274 -10.32 -5.51 -15.15
N LEU A 275 -11.03 -5.51 -14.01
CA LEU A 275 -11.26 -4.33 -13.19
C LEU A 275 -10.76 -4.56 -11.77
N ARG A 276 -9.89 -3.68 -11.27
CA ARG A 276 -9.23 -3.87 -9.98
C ARG A 276 -9.44 -2.65 -9.10
N PHE A 277 -10.16 -2.86 -8.00
CA PHE A 277 -10.36 -1.89 -6.93
C PHE A 277 -9.49 -2.22 -5.72
N GLN A 278 -8.49 -1.40 -5.44
CA GLN A 278 -7.82 -1.41 -4.16
C GLN A 278 -8.57 -0.50 -3.21
N VAL A 279 -9.20 -1.04 -2.16
CA VAL A 279 -9.93 -0.27 -1.13
C VAL A 279 -9.39 -0.51 0.28
N ASN A 280 -8.44 -1.44 0.44
CA ASN A 280 -7.75 -1.68 1.70
C ASN A 280 -6.99 -0.41 2.16
N PRO A 281 -7.39 0.22 3.28
CA PRO A 281 -6.74 1.45 3.75
C PRO A 281 -5.25 1.28 4.06
N GLY A 282 -4.80 0.07 4.41
CA GLY A 282 -3.40 -0.24 4.64
C GLY A 282 -2.53 -0.10 3.39
N LYS A 283 -3.10 -0.34 2.20
CA LYS A 283 -2.44 -0.28 0.88
C LYS A 283 -2.67 1.05 0.15
N LEU A 284 -3.41 1.99 0.74
CA LEU A 284 -3.69 3.29 0.14
C LEU A 284 -2.87 4.44 0.74
N LYS A 285 -2.15 4.18 1.84
CA LYS A 285 -1.37 5.20 2.58
C LYS A 285 -0.32 5.90 1.73
N GLY A 286 0.25 5.20 0.74
CA GLY A 286 1.25 5.74 -0.17
C GLY A 286 0.70 6.59 -1.32
N LEU A 287 -0.62 6.68 -1.51
CA LEU A 287 -1.24 7.36 -2.65
C LEU A 287 -1.54 8.84 -2.41
N THR A 288 -0.68 9.52 -1.66
CA THR A 288 -0.82 10.95 -1.43
C THR A 288 -0.29 11.70 -2.65
N MET A 289 -1.17 12.32 -3.44
CA MET A 289 -0.71 13.28 -4.45
C MET A 289 0.00 14.43 -3.74
N SER A 290 1.25 14.71 -4.11
CA SER A 290 1.85 15.99 -3.78
C SER A 290 1.05 17.05 -4.52
N THR A 291 0.25 17.82 -3.80
CA THR A 291 -0.35 19.04 -4.34
C THR A 291 0.82 19.92 -4.80
N SER A 292 1.06 19.99 -6.10
CA SER A 292 1.99 20.95 -6.68
C SER A 292 1.37 22.33 -6.54
N THR A 293 1.39 22.89 -5.34
CA THR A 293 1.25 24.31 -5.17
C THR A 293 2.54 24.93 -5.68
N LEU A 294 2.43 25.70 -6.76
CA LEU A 294 3.45 26.62 -7.24
C LEU A 294 4.03 27.40 -6.05
N ASP A 295 5.24 27.06 -5.63
CA ASP A 295 6.16 28.03 -5.05
C ASP A 295 7.61 27.60 -5.32
N ALA A 296 8.13 28.05 -6.46
CA ALA A 296 9.51 27.90 -6.88
C ALA A 296 10.46 28.88 -6.16
N SER A 297 10.21 29.21 -4.89
CA SER A 297 10.99 30.24 -4.17
C SER A 297 11.50 29.89 -2.77
N CYS A 298 11.55 28.60 -2.35
CA CYS A 298 12.04 28.26 -1.00
C CYS A 298 13.14 27.18 -0.87
N TRP A 299 13.68 26.61 -1.96
CA TRP A 299 14.85 25.70 -1.83
C TRP A 299 16.15 26.42 -2.17
N GLY A 300 16.57 27.27 -1.24
CA GLY A 300 17.80 28.04 -1.36
C GLY A 300 18.29 28.56 -0.02
N ALA A 301 18.59 27.68 0.94
CA ALA A 301 19.67 27.84 1.94
C ALA A 301 19.67 26.70 2.97
N GLY A 302 20.76 25.92 2.98
CA GLY A 302 21.38 25.20 4.10
C GLY A 302 20.51 24.66 5.25
N VAL A 303 20.24 23.35 5.22
CA VAL A 303 19.96 22.59 6.45
C VAL A 303 21.30 22.18 7.07
N ALA A 304 21.78 22.99 8.01
CA ALA A 304 22.80 22.59 8.96
C ALA A 304 22.13 21.73 10.05
N VAL A 305 22.46 20.44 10.05
CA VAL A 305 22.22 19.54 11.18
C VAL A 305 23.13 19.99 12.33
N VAL A 306 22.55 20.52 13.40
CA VAL A 306 23.25 20.67 14.68
C VAL A 306 22.79 19.56 15.62
N ALA A 307 23.67 18.59 15.80
CA ALA A 307 23.71 17.71 16.96
C ALA A 307 24.72 18.27 17.98
N ARG A 308 24.50 17.91 19.26
CA ARG A 308 25.25 18.21 20.53
C ARG A 308 24.72 19.41 21.33
N ALA A 309 24.65 19.37 22.66
CA ALA A 309 24.85 18.32 23.66
C ALA A 309 24.44 18.86 25.04
N SER A 310 23.73 18.05 25.81
CA SER A 310 23.83 17.96 27.28
C SER A 310 22.99 16.72 27.66
N GLY A 311 23.56 15.57 28.03
CA GLY A 311 24.70 15.40 28.90
C GLY A 311 24.27 15.42 30.37
N CYS A 312 23.23 14.67 30.74
CA CYS A 312 23.01 14.20 32.12
C CYS A 312 21.97 13.07 32.13
N TRP A 313 22.43 11.83 32.30
CA TRP A 313 21.56 10.71 32.66
C TRP A 313 21.22 10.79 34.15
N PRO A 314 19.95 10.58 34.52
CA PRO A 314 19.65 9.72 35.64
C PRO A 314 18.80 8.52 35.22
N ARG A 315 19.24 7.39 35.74
CA ARG A 315 18.64 6.06 35.75
C ARG A 315 17.36 6.05 36.59
N LEU A 316 16.17 5.91 35.99
CA LEU A 316 14.89 5.61 36.68
C LEU A 316 14.02 4.78 35.71
N SER A 317 13.92 3.47 35.92
CA SER A 317 12.89 2.78 36.71
C SER A 317 11.49 2.83 36.07
N SER A 318 11.06 1.63 35.63
CA SER A 318 9.69 1.18 35.39
C SER A 318 8.60 2.01 36.09
N ASP A 319 7.65 2.51 35.30
CA ASP A 319 6.19 2.45 35.53
C ASP A 319 5.48 3.42 34.57
N HIS A 320 4.80 2.90 33.54
CA HIS A 320 3.77 3.65 32.81
C HIS A 320 2.46 2.86 32.92
N CYS A 321 1.47 3.47 33.57
CA CYS A 321 0.11 2.97 33.66
C CYS A 321 -0.65 3.32 32.37
N TRP A 322 -1.21 2.30 31.70
CA TRP A 322 -2.22 2.48 30.66
C TRP A 322 -3.61 2.41 31.28
N ALA A 323 -4.51 3.32 30.94
CA ALA A 323 -5.92 3.23 31.29
C ALA A 323 -6.79 3.44 30.03
N ARG A 324 -7.79 2.56 29.86
CA ARG A 324 -8.82 2.61 28.82
C ARG A 324 -10.08 3.22 29.44
N ALA A 325 -10.67 4.22 28.80
CA ALA A 325 -11.95 4.78 29.22
C ALA A 325 -13.08 4.22 28.35
N ASP A 326 -14.15 3.72 28.98
CA ASP A 326 -15.39 3.37 28.29
C ASP A 326 -16.40 4.53 28.33
N SER A 327 -17.35 4.48 27.40
CA SER A 327 -18.25 5.55 26.94
C SER A 327 -19.26 6.11 27.96
N ALA A 328 -19.05 5.90 29.27
CA ALA A 328 -19.90 6.42 30.34
C ALA A 328 -19.15 7.25 31.41
N GLY A 329 -17.86 7.55 31.23
CA GLY A 329 -17.20 8.66 31.93
C GLY A 329 -17.09 8.56 33.47
N SER A 330 -16.92 7.37 34.04
CA SER A 330 -16.66 7.19 35.48
C SER A 330 -15.34 6.47 35.75
N VAL A 331 -14.42 7.14 36.46
CA VAL A 331 -13.12 6.60 36.90
C VAL A 331 -13.27 6.01 38.30
N VAL A 332 -13.19 4.69 38.44
CA VAL A 332 -13.12 4.03 39.76
C VAL A 332 -11.65 3.69 40.07
N ARG A 333 -11.08 4.34 41.10
CA ARG A 333 -9.77 3.95 41.68
C ARG A 333 -10.00 2.92 42.78
N GLY A 334 -9.33 1.76 42.70
CA GLY A 334 -9.30 0.79 43.79
C GLY A 334 -8.10 -0.17 43.70
N ARG A 335 -7.18 -0.08 44.67
CA ARG A 335 -6.14 -1.10 44.96
C ARG A 335 -6.80 -2.24 45.74
N SER A 336 -6.54 -3.51 45.38
CA SER A 336 -6.03 -4.55 46.31
C SER A 336 -5.94 -5.95 45.68
N VAL A 337 -4.73 -6.52 45.79
CA VAL A 337 -4.35 -7.87 46.25
C VAL A 337 -5.33 -9.06 46.08
N VAL A 338 -4.78 -10.08 45.40
CA VAL A 338 -5.09 -11.52 45.32
C VAL A 338 -5.85 -12.15 46.52
N ARG A 339 -6.97 -12.85 46.26
CA ARG A 339 -7.12 -14.31 46.53
C ARG A 339 -8.46 -14.92 46.04
N ARG A 340 -8.30 -16.15 45.53
CA ARG A 340 -9.15 -17.35 45.40
C ARG A 340 -10.63 -17.33 45.88
N ASP A 341 -11.42 -17.94 45.00
CA ASP A 341 -12.48 -18.95 45.20
C ASP A 341 -13.95 -18.52 45.39
N GLU A 342 -14.77 -19.41 44.81
CA GLU A 342 -16.19 -19.70 45.05
C GLU A 342 -17.32 -18.99 44.28
N ARG A 343 -18.37 -19.82 44.12
CA ARG A 343 -19.56 -19.78 43.27
C ARG A 343 -20.69 -18.95 43.88
N HIS A 344 -21.63 -18.53 43.01
CA HIS A 344 -23.11 -18.45 43.15
C HIS A 344 -23.62 -17.26 42.31
N GLU A 345 -24.42 -17.50 41.26
CA GLU A 345 -25.89 -17.64 41.28
C GLU A 345 -26.65 -16.38 41.72
N GLY A 346 -27.49 -15.87 40.81
CA GLY A 346 -28.88 -15.58 41.13
C GLY A 346 -29.30 -14.12 41.34
N GLY A 347 -30.26 -13.70 40.52
CA GLY A 347 -31.24 -12.65 40.82
C GLY A 347 -30.79 -11.22 40.50
N GLY A 348 -31.59 -10.35 39.90
CA GLY A 348 -33.02 -10.40 39.64
C GLY A 348 -33.56 -8.97 39.64
N ALA A 349 -34.20 -8.62 38.52
CA ALA A 349 -35.35 -7.71 38.39
C ALA A 349 -35.26 -6.19 38.68
N ALA A 350 -35.93 -5.50 37.75
CA ALA A 350 -36.69 -4.25 37.87
C ALA A 350 -35.88 -2.95 38.07
N GLY A 351 -36.17 -1.85 37.39
CA GLY A 351 -37.34 -1.48 36.59
C GLY A 351 -37.64 -0.01 36.85
N VAL A 352 -37.59 0.80 35.78
CA VAL A 352 -38.31 2.06 35.54
C VAL A 352 -38.05 3.25 36.49
N LEU A 353 -37.60 4.37 35.91
CA LEU A 353 -38.22 5.69 36.10
C LEU A 353 -37.77 6.61 34.96
N GLY A 354 -38.72 7.02 34.13
CA GLY A 354 -38.55 8.08 33.14
C GLY A 354 -38.83 9.45 33.76
N ALA A 355 -38.16 10.47 33.23
CA ALA A 355 -38.59 11.85 33.36
C ALA A 355 -38.43 12.53 31.99
N VAL A 356 -39.54 13.07 31.49
CA VAL A 356 -39.63 13.91 30.29
C VAL A 356 -39.88 15.35 30.76
N ALA A 357 -39.00 16.25 30.33
CA ALA A 357 -39.22 17.67 30.05
C ALA A 357 -37.88 18.22 29.54
N ALA A 358 -37.73 19.21 28.67
CA ALA A 358 -38.55 19.91 27.70
C ALA A 358 -37.59 20.98 27.12
N GLY A 359 -37.53 21.15 25.80
CA GLY A 359 -37.09 22.39 25.15
C GLY A 359 -35.62 22.82 25.28
N GLY A 360 -34.89 22.76 24.17
CA GLY A 360 -33.61 23.49 24.00
C GLY A 360 -32.54 22.65 23.31
N SER A 361 -32.22 23.01 22.08
CA SER A 361 -31.24 22.41 21.16
C SER A 361 -29.98 21.80 21.81
N PRO A 362 -29.61 20.54 21.51
CA PRO A 362 -28.27 20.05 21.80
C PRO A 362 -27.39 20.14 20.55
N TRP A 363 -26.34 20.94 20.64
CA TRP A 363 -25.14 20.80 19.82
C TRP A 363 -24.69 19.33 19.88
N ARG A 364 -24.73 18.61 18.76
CA ARG A 364 -24.14 17.27 18.68
C ARG A 364 -22.64 17.41 18.57
N LEU A 365 -21.95 17.04 19.64
CA LEU A 365 -20.52 16.78 19.68
C LEU A 365 -20.19 15.62 18.73
N THR A 366 -19.47 15.92 17.66
CA THR A 366 -18.74 14.93 16.86
C THR A 366 -17.55 14.43 17.66
N SER A 367 -17.40 13.11 17.77
CA SER A 367 -16.28 12.42 18.40
C SER A 367 -14.96 12.73 17.66
N GLY A 368 -14.24 13.73 18.14
CA GLY A 368 -12.85 14.03 17.79
C GLY A 368 -11.94 13.68 18.96
N TRP A 369 -10.82 13.02 18.66
CA TRP A 369 -9.75 12.74 19.62
C TRP A 369 -9.13 14.06 20.07
N ALA A 370 -9.13 14.33 21.39
CA ALA A 370 -8.39 15.43 21.97
C ALA A 370 -7.17 14.90 22.72
N VAL A 371 -5.98 15.32 22.31
CA VAL A 371 -4.76 15.18 23.11
C VAL A 371 -4.82 16.26 24.19
N VAL A 372 -5.22 15.89 25.41
CA VAL A 372 -5.13 16.79 26.57
C VAL A 372 -3.74 16.62 27.17
N GLY A 373 -2.87 17.61 26.96
CA GLY A 373 -1.55 17.63 27.58
C GLY A 373 -1.70 17.75 29.10
N ALA A 374 -1.25 16.74 29.84
CA ALA A 374 -1.13 16.81 31.30
C ALA A 374 0.27 17.35 31.65
N ALA A 375 0.31 18.50 32.32
CA ALA A 375 1.51 18.94 33.03
C ALA A 375 1.42 18.47 34.48
N GLU A 376 2.51 17.92 35.01
CA GLU A 376 2.60 17.48 36.40
C GLU A 376 3.00 18.66 37.29
N GLU A 377 2.05 19.20 38.06
CA GLU A 377 2.37 20.14 39.15
C GLU A 377 2.23 19.41 40.49
N ASN A 378 3.33 19.32 41.25
CA ASN A 378 3.36 18.79 42.62
C ASN A 378 2.74 17.38 42.78
N GLY A 379 3.02 16.47 41.83
CA GLY A 379 2.65 15.05 41.93
C GLY A 379 1.14 14.77 41.86
N ARG A 380 0.36 15.68 41.28
CA ARG A 380 -1.05 15.46 40.94
C ARG A 380 -1.32 15.87 39.50
N CYS A 381 -1.89 14.98 38.69
CA CYS A 381 -2.40 15.36 37.37
C CYS A 381 -3.62 16.28 37.52
N VAL A 382 -3.54 17.47 36.94
CA VAL A 382 -4.67 18.39 36.78
C VAL A 382 -5.00 18.46 35.28
N PHE A 383 -6.25 18.20 34.92
CA PHE A 383 -6.75 18.35 33.56
C PHE A 383 -7.21 19.81 33.36
N ARG A 384 -6.78 20.48 32.28
CA ARG A 384 -7.34 21.76 31.84
C ARG A 384 -8.11 21.58 30.55
#